data_AF-A0AA86J6G5-F1
#
_entry.id   AF-A0AA86J6G5-F1
#
_cell.length_a   1.000
_cell.length_b   1.000
_cell.length_c   1.000
_cell.angle_alpha   90.00
_cell.angle_beta   90.00
_cell.angle_gamma   90.00
#
_symmetry.space_group_name_H-M   'P 1'
#
loop_
_entity.id
_entity.type
_entity.pdbx_description
1 polymer ?
#
loop_
_entity_poly.entity_id
_entity_poly.type
_entity_poly.pdbx_seq_one_letter_code
_entity_poly.pdbx_strand_id
1 'polypeptide(L)' 'MKKLAALAMIVSMLTLAACSGKGAQELYDTAQFEEKQHNLEHATKLYEEIVAKHPQSELAARAKERLEAIKAGK' A
#
# COMPACT_ATOMS: atom_id res chain seq x y z
N MET A 1 -21.43 -34.57 0.07
CA MET A 1 -19.95 -34.65 0.17
C MET A 1 -19.24 -33.87 -0.93
N LYS A 2 -19.46 -34.14 -2.22
CA LYS A 2 -18.79 -33.42 -3.35
C LYS A 2 -19.03 -31.90 -3.38
N LYS A 3 -20.26 -31.45 -3.07
CA LYS A 3 -20.65 -30.03 -2.98
C LYS A 3 -20.03 -29.30 -1.78
N LEU A 4 -19.82 -30.01 -0.66
CA LEU A 4 -19.16 -29.48 0.54
C LEU A 4 -17.65 -29.35 0.34
N ALA A 5 -17.04 -30.33 -0.35
CA ALA A 5 -15.64 -30.28 -0.75
C ALA A 5 -15.38 -29.12 -1.74
N ALA A 6 -16.28 -28.89 -2.69
CA ALA A 6 -16.18 -27.76 -3.62
C ALA A 6 -16.31 -26.40 -2.92
N LEU A 7 -17.22 -26.28 -1.93
CA LEU A 7 -17.38 -25.04 -1.15
C LEU A 7 -16.14 -24.74 -0.30
N ALA A 8 -15.55 -25.77 0.33
CA ALA A 8 -14.34 -25.63 1.14
C ALA A 8 -13.12 -25.23 0.29
N MET A 9 -13.03 -25.72 -0.95
CA MET A 9 -11.95 -25.38 -1.89
C MET A 9 -12.02 -23.92 -2.36
N ILE A 10 -13.23 -23.37 -2.54
CA ILE A 10 -13.43 -21.96 -2.93
C ILE A 10 -13.12 -21.00 -1.77
N VAL A 11 -13.52 -21.34 -0.54
CA VAL A 11 -13.19 -20.56 0.67
C VAL A 11 -11.68 -20.55 0.93
N SER A 12 -10.99 -21.66 0.64
CA SER A 12 -9.55 -21.76 0.80
C SER A 12 -8.76 -20.87 -0.17
N MET A 13 -9.32 -20.45 -1.30
CA MET A 13 -8.63 -19.54 -2.25
C MET A 13 -8.78 -18.06 -1.88
N LEU A 14 -9.80 -17.71 -1.10
CA LEU A 14 -10.06 -16.33 -0.65
C LEU A 14 -9.13 -15.89 0.49
N THR A 15 -8.54 -16.81 1.24
CA THR A 15 -7.67 -16.50 2.38
C THR A 15 -6.20 -16.30 2.02
N LEU A 16 -5.75 -16.76 0.83
CA LEU A 16 -4.35 -16.59 0.40
C LEU A 16 -4.03 -15.18 -0.10
N ALA A 17 -5.02 -14.32 -0.32
CA ALA A 17 -4.80 -12.93 -0.73
C ALA A 17 -4.40 -11.99 0.42
N ALA A 18 -4.41 -12.46 1.67
CA ALA A 18 -4.25 -11.61 2.86
C ALA A 18 -2.82 -11.48 3.41
N CYS A 19 -1.80 -12.12 2.79
CA CYS A 19 -0.46 -12.21 3.38
C CYS A 19 0.69 -11.88 2.40
N SER A 20 0.66 -10.77 1.67
CA SER A 20 1.78 -10.45 0.76
C SER A 20 2.25 -8.99 0.68
N GLY A 21 1.92 -8.14 1.65
CA GLY A 21 2.55 -6.81 1.72
C GLY A 21 2.01 -5.96 2.85
N LYS A 22 2.84 -5.01 3.32
CA LYS A 22 2.36 -3.88 4.12
C LYS A 22 1.19 -3.27 3.37
N GLY A 23 0.04 -3.12 4.03
CA GLY A 23 -1.12 -2.50 3.41
C GLY A 23 -0.79 -1.06 2.99
N ALA A 24 -1.49 -0.54 1.98
CA ALA A 24 -1.34 0.85 1.54
C ALA A 24 -1.35 1.85 2.70
N GLN A 25 -2.18 1.60 3.72
CA GLN A 25 -2.27 2.40 4.94
C GLN A 25 -0.97 2.41 5.75
N GLU A 26 -0.39 1.24 6.01
CA GLU A 26 0.86 1.13 6.78
C GLU A 26 2.03 1.80 6.06
N LEU A 27 2.11 1.62 4.73
CA LEU A 27 3.10 2.31 3.89
C LEU A 27 2.91 3.83 3.98
N TYR A 28 1.68 4.32 3.91
CA TYR A 28 1.37 5.74 3.97
C TYR A 28 1.73 6.35 5.33
N ASP A 29 1.38 5.67 6.41
CA ASP A 29 1.66 6.12 7.77
C ASP A 29 3.17 6.16 8.03
N THR A 30 3.91 5.17 7.53
CA THR A 30 5.37 5.16 7.59
C THR A 30 5.98 6.28 6.75
N ALA A 31 5.49 6.52 5.54
CA ALA A 31 5.98 7.60 4.69
C ALA A 31 5.80 8.98 5.34
N GLN A 32 4.63 9.22 5.96
CA GLN A 32 4.34 10.44 6.72
C GLN A 32 5.25 10.59 7.95
N PHE A 33 5.58 9.49 8.63
CA PHE A 33 6.52 9.52 9.75
C PHE A 33 7.93 9.91 9.29
N GLU A 34 8.45 9.26 8.26
CA GLU A 34 9.78 9.56 7.69
C GLU A 34 9.87 11.00 7.20
N GLU A 35 8.80 11.48 6.56
CA GLU A 35 8.71 12.85 6.09
C GLU A 35 8.80 13.87 7.24
N LYS A 36 8.08 13.62 8.34
CA LYS A 36 8.15 14.46 9.56
C LYS A 36 9.54 14.44 10.21
N GLN A 37 10.29 13.35 10.03
CA GLN A 37 11.68 13.22 10.50
C GLN A 37 12.68 13.81 9.50
N HIS A 38 12.22 14.52 8.47
CA HIS A 38 13.02 15.05 7.36
C HIS A 38 13.79 14.00 6.55
N ASN A 39 13.43 12.72 6.66
CA ASN A 39 13.97 11.65 5.83
C ASN A 39 13.20 11.56 4.50
N LEU A 40 13.34 12.60 3.69
CA LEU A 40 12.58 12.76 2.45
C LEU A 40 12.89 11.67 1.42
N GLU A 41 14.11 11.11 1.42
CA GLU A 41 14.47 10.01 0.53
C GLU A 41 13.64 8.76 0.83
N HIS A 42 13.52 8.38 2.10
CA HIS A 42 12.75 7.20 2.48
C HIS A 42 11.25 7.43 2.32
N ALA A 43 10.76 8.62 2.70
CA ALA A 43 9.36 9.00 2.48
C ALA A 43 8.96 8.90 1.00
N THR A 44 9.82 9.39 0.09
CA THR A 44 9.60 9.32 -1.37
C THR A 44 9.44 7.87 -1.83
N LYS A 45 10.36 6.98 -1.46
CA LYS A 45 10.31 5.55 -1.84
C LYS A 45 9.03 4.88 -1.37
N LEU A 46 8.57 5.17 -0.15
CA LEU A 46 7.35 4.60 0.40
C LEU A 46 6.10 5.12 -0.33
N TYR A 47 6.03 6.41 -0.66
CA TYR A 47 4.94 6.95 -1.46
C TYR A 47 4.91 6.36 -2.88
N GLU A 48 6.06 6.21 -3.53
CA GLU A 48 6.18 5.55 -4.83
C GLU A 48 5.69 4.09 -4.77
N GLU A 49 6.02 3.37 -3.70
CA GLU A 49 5.56 2.00 -3.49
C GLU A 49 4.02 1.91 -3.38
N ILE A 50 3.38 2.87 -2.69
CA ILE A 50 1.91 2.93 -2.61
C ILE A 50 1.32 3.15 -4.00
N VAL A 51 1.89 4.06 -4.79
CA VAL A 51 1.41 4.34 -6.15
C VAL A 51 1.57 3.12 -7.06
N ALA A 52 2.67 2.39 -6.92
CA ALA A 52 2.95 1.20 -7.72
C ALA A 52 2.07 0.00 -7.34
N LYS A 53 1.92 -0.28 -6.04
CA LYS A 53 1.24 -1.48 -5.54
C LYS A 53 -0.27 -1.29 -5.31
N HIS A 54 -0.71 -0.06 -5.08
CA HIS A 54 -2.11 0.27 -4.78
C HIS A 54 -2.65 1.40 -5.67
N PRO A 55 -2.47 1.35 -7.01
CA PRO A 55 -2.69 2.49 -7.91
C PRO A 55 -4.13 3.04 -7.93
N GLN A 56 -5.12 2.22 -7.56
CA GLN A 56 -6.55 2.58 -7.54
C GLN A 56 -7.03 3.04 -6.14
N SER A 57 -6.14 3.03 -5.13
CA SER A 57 -6.50 3.44 -3.77
C SER A 57 -6.51 4.96 -3.62
N GLU A 58 -7.34 5.47 -2.72
CA GLU A 58 -7.27 6.89 -2.32
C GLU A 58 -5.90 7.27 -1.78
N LEU A 59 -5.21 6.33 -1.12
CA LEU A 59 -3.86 6.53 -0.61
C LEU A 59 -2.82 6.71 -1.71
N ALA A 60 -2.99 6.08 -2.88
CA ALA A 60 -2.14 6.36 -4.03
C ALA A 60 -2.37 7.76 -4.60
N ALA A 61 -3.59 8.29 -4.57
CA ALA A 61 -3.85 9.68 -4.94
C ALA A 61 -3.13 10.64 -3.98
N ARG A 62 -3.28 10.45 -2.67
CA ARG A 62 -2.60 11.26 -1.65
C ARG A 62 -1.07 11.12 -1.70
N ALA A 63 -0.56 9.92 -1.95
CA ALA A 63 0.87 9.68 -2.11
C ALA A 63 1.47 10.49 -3.28
N LYS A 64 0.76 10.57 -4.42
CA LYS A 64 1.17 11.44 -5.55
C LYS A 64 1.21 12.90 -5.16
N GLU A 65 0.20 13.39 -4.43
CA GLU A 65 0.18 14.78 -3.95
C GLU A 65 1.38 15.08 -3.04
N ARG A 66 1.75 14.15 -2.14
CA ARG A 66 2.95 14.30 -1.31
C ARG A 66 4.23 14.30 -2.12
N LEU A 67 4.36 13.40 -3.11
CA LEU A 67 5.53 13.35 -3.99
C LEU A 67 5.76 14.68 -4.72
N GLU A 68 4.70 15.29 -5.26
CA GLU A 68 4.80 16.61 -5.90
C GLU A 68 5.18 17.71 -4.90
N ALA A 69 4.62 17.69 -3.68
CA ALA A 69 4.97 18.65 -2.64
C ALA A 69 6.44 18.55 -2.21
N ILE A 70 6.96 17.33 -2.04
CA ILE A 70 8.38 17.09 -1.70
C ILE A 70 9.28 17.59 -2.84
N LYS A 71 8.91 17.31 -4.10
CA LYS A 71 9.68 17.76 -5.27
C LYS A 71 9.70 19.28 -5.41
N ALA A 72 8.58 19.95 -5.14
CA ALA A 72 8.48 21.41 -5.20
C ALA A 72 9.23 22.13 -4.07
N GLY A 73 9.48 21.44 -2.95
CA GLY A 73 10.23 21.97 -1.80
C GLY A 73 11.73 21.67 -1.80
N LYS A 74 12.26 20.95 -2.80
CA LYS A 74 13.71 20.78 -3.03
C LYS A 74 14.28 21.97 -3.79
#